data_AF-A0A7S4PJW0-F1
#
_entry.id   AF-A0A7S4PJW0-F1
#
_cell.length_a   1.000
_cell.length_b   1.000
_cell.length_c   1.000
_cell.angle_alpha   90.00
_cell.angle_beta   90.00
_cell.angle_gamma   90.00
#
_symmetry.space_group_name_H-M   'P 1'
#
loop_
_entity.id
_entity.type
_entity.pdbx_description
1 polymer ?
#
loop_
_entity_poly.entity_id
_entity_poly.type
_entity_poly.pdbx_seq_one_letter_code
_entity_poly.pdbx_strand_id
1 'polypeptide(L)'
;TVNWMAPEVIKGEGHGRSVDIWSLGCTFIEMATGGHPPYSALEAAQAMWKIATEKDPPPFPPHLSPEAKHFLELCFIRDPNRRARVDDLLRHPFLNDEKLPTKDLTIDLSLRANLDAVPPPIILKIFSYLPFDDLIRLSSVCKTWRAISAEGSLWVRLWVKELGERKKGGEKREERARERRRERSQREEKR
;
A
#
# COMPACT_ATOMS: atom_id res chain seq x y z
N THR A 1 -8.46 -4.74 -14.90
CA THR A 1 -7.71 -3.53 -15.31
C THR A 1 -6.30 -3.94 -15.65
N VAL A 2 -5.90 -3.86 -16.93
CA VAL A 2 -4.65 -4.47 -17.45
C VAL A 2 -3.36 -3.74 -17.04
N ASN A 3 -3.48 -2.48 -16.61
CA ASN A 3 -2.36 -1.58 -16.34
C ASN A 3 -1.47 -1.98 -15.14
N TRP A 4 -1.95 -2.91 -14.30
CA TRP A 4 -1.21 -3.43 -13.14
C TRP A 4 -0.70 -4.85 -13.37
N MET A 5 -1.01 -5.47 -14.51
CA MET A 5 -0.60 -6.84 -14.79
C MET A 5 0.88 -6.87 -15.17
N ALA A 6 1.61 -7.80 -14.58
CA ALA A 6 3.01 -8.02 -14.92
C ALA A 6 3.16 -8.65 -16.33
N PRO A 7 4.29 -8.44 -17.02
CA PRO A 7 4.50 -8.97 -18.37
C PRO A 7 4.30 -10.48 -18.48
N GLU A 8 4.79 -11.24 -17.50
CA GLU A 8 4.66 -12.70 -17.45
C GLU A 8 3.20 -13.16 -17.32
N VAL A 9 2.36 -12.37 -16.66
CA VAL A 9 0.93 -12.65 -16.51
C VAL A 9 0.21 -12.42 -17.84
N ILE A 10 0.54 -11.32 -18.54
CA ILE A 10 -0.03 -11.01 -19.85
C ILE A 10 0.36 -12.06 -20.89
N LYS A 11 1.58 -12.60 -20.81
CA LYS A 11 2.07 -13.65 -21.71
C LYS A 11 1.58 -15.06 -21.37
N GLY A 12 0.96 -15.25 -20.20
CA GLY A 12 0.54 -16.57 -19.73
C GLY A 12 1.71 -17.47 -19.29
N GLU A 13 2.86 -16.89 -18.96
CA GLU A 13 4.09 -17.60 -18.56
C GLU A 13 4.08 -18.03 -17.09
N GLY A 14 3.08 -17.59 -16.32
CA GLY A 14 2.85 -17.99 -14.93
C GLY A 14 2.61 -16.80 -14.00
N HIS A 15 2.31 -17.11 -12.74
CA HIS A 15 2.14 -16.11 -11.69
C HIS A 15 2.83 -16.54 -10.40
N GLY A 16 3.37 -15.57 -9.66
CA GLY A 16 4.04 -15.78 -8.38
C GLY A 16 4.14 -14.47 -7.62
N ARG A 17 4.74 -14.47 -6.42
CA ARG A 17 4.84 -13.27 -5.55
C ARG A 17 5.51 -12.05 -6.22
N SER A 18 6.30 -12.27 -7.27
CA SER A 18 6.92 -11.21 -8.07
C SER A 18 5.88 -10.35 -8.82
N VAL A 19 4.72 -10.90 -9.19
CA VAL A 19 3.69 -10.13 -9.91
C VAL A 19 3.10 -9.04 -9.02
N ASP A 20 3.05 -9.27 -7.71
CA ASP A 20 2.60 -8.28 -6.72
C ASP A 20 3.59 -7.11 -6.59
N ILE A 21 4.88 -7.34 -6.85
CA ILE A 21 5.89 -6.29 -6.85
C ILE A 21 5.73 -5.37 -8.06
N TRP A 22 5.36 -5.95 -9.21
CA TRP A 22 5.05 -5.16 -10.40
C TRP A 22 3.82 -4.28 -10.17
N SER A 23 2.73 -4.88 -9.65
CA SER A 23 1.50 -4.14 -9.37
C SER A 23 1.71 -3.06 -8.30
N LEU A 24 2.56 -3.31 -7.30
CA LEU A 24 3.01 -2.28 -6.35
C LEU A 24 3.67 -1.09 -7.05
N GLY A 25 4.57 -1.33 -8.01
CA GLY A 25 5.17 -0.27 -8.82
C GLY A 25 4.13 0.53 -9.61
N CYS A 26 3.13 -0.16 -10.20
CA CYS A 26 2.03 0.50 -10.90
C CYS A 26 1.19 1.37 -9.96
N THR A 27 0.87 0.87 -8.77
CA THR A 27 0.14 1.61 -7.73
C THR A 27 0.95 2.81 -7.23
N PHE A 28 2.26 2.69 -7.10
CA PHE A 28 3.12 3.83 -6.77
C PHE A 28 2.97 4.93 -7.83
N ILE A 29 3.13 4.59 -9.12
CA ILE A 29 2.96 5.57 -10.20
C ILE A 29 1.57 6.20 -10.15
N GLU A 30 0.52 5.39 -9.97
CA GLU A 30 -0.85 5.86 -9.84
C GLU A 30 -1.02 6.88 -8.71
N MET A 31 -0.43 6.64 -7.54
CA MET A 31 -0.45 7.59 -6.43
C MET A 31 0.34 8.86 -6.77
N ALA A 32 1.53 8.72 -7.35
CA ALA A 32 2.40 9.84 -7.70
C ALA A 32 1.83 10.74 -8.80
N THR A 33 0.93 10.22 -9.64
CA THR A 33 0.24 10.95 -10.72
C THR A 33 -1.16 11.43 -10.33
N GLY A 34 -1.66 11.08 -9.14
CA GLY A 34 -2.98 11.50 -8.66
C GLY A 34 -4.15 10.67 -9.19
N GLY A 35 -3.93 9.38 -9.46
CA GLY A 35 -4.97 8.41 -9.87
C GLY A 35 -4.79 7.84 -11.27
N HIS A 36 -3.60 7.96 -11.88
CA HIS A 36 -3.33 7.48 -13.22
C HIS A 36 -2.26 6.40 -13.23
N PRO A 37 -2.63 5.11 -13.32
CA PRO A 37 -1.67 4.01 -13.41
C PRO A 37 -0.88 4.09 -14.73
N PRO A 38 0.19 3.31 -14.87
CA PRO A 38 0.94 3.27 -16.11
C PRO A 38 0.04 2.96 -17.31
N TYR A 39 0.27 3.67 -18.42
CA TYR A 39 -0.48 3.48 -19.67
C TYR A 39 -2.01 3.68 -19.54
N SER A 40 -2.50 4.39 -18.52
CA SER A 40 -3.93 4.65 -18.32
C SER A 40 -4.64 5.36 -19.48
N ALA A 41 -3.89 6.08 -20.32
CA ALA A 41 -4.40 6.77 -21.50
C ALA A 41 -4.50 5.87 -22.76
N LEU A 42 -4.02 4.62 -22.68
CA LEU A 42 -4.05 3.69 -23.80
C LEU A 42 -5.24 2.75 -23.70
N GLU A 43 -5.73 2.31 -24.86
CA GLU A 43 -6.68 1.21 -24.95
C GLU A 43 -6.07 -0.08 -24.37
N ALA A 44 -6.92 -0.93 -23.81
CA ALA A 44 -6.47 -2.12 -23.07
C ALA A 44 -5.53 -3.02 -23.91
N ALA A 45 -5.83 -3.22 -25.20
CA ALA A 45 -4.98 -4.01 -26.09
C ALA A 45 -3.60 -3.36 -26.34
N GLN A 46 -3.54 -2.03 -26.43
CA GLN A 46 -2.29 -1.29 -26.63
C GLN A 46 -1.43 -1.31 -25.35
N ALA A 47 -2.06 -1.13 -24.19
CA ALA A 47 -1.39 -1.25 -22.90
C ALA A 47 -0.82 -2.66 -22.71
N MET A 48 -1.61 -3.71 -22.98
CA MET A 48 -1.15 -5.10 -22.92
C MET A 48 0.03 -5.36 -23.85
N TRP A 49 -0.04 -4.89 -25.09
CA TRP A 49 1.05 -5.04 -26.04
C TRP A 49 2.33 -4.37 -25.53
N LYS A 50 2.27 -3.12 -25.08
CA LYS A 50 3.44 -2.41 -24.52
C LYS A 50 4.05 -3.16 -23.33
N ILE A 51 3.22 -3.56 -22.37
CA ILE A 51 3.68 -4.28 -21.17
C ILE A 51 4.33 -5.62 -21.57
N ALA A 52 3.82 -6.31 -22.59
CA ALA A 52 4.38 -7.58 -23.04
C ALA A 52 5.68 -7.45 -23.86
N THR A 53 5.82 -6.40 -24.68
CA THR A 53 6.83 -6.35 -25.76
C THR A 53 7.94 -5.32 -25.57
N GLU A 54 7.69 -4.17 -24.93
CA GLU A 54 8.72 -3.15 -24.73
C GLU A 54 9.82 -3.71 -23.81
N LYS A 55 11.01 -3.11 -23.76
CA LYS A 55 12.05 -3.54 -22.80
C LYS A 55 12.15 -2.59 -21.61
N ASP A 56 11.89 -1.32 -21.87
CA ASP A 56 11.96 -0.26 -20.88
C ASP A 56 10.85 -0.41 -19.82
N PRO A 57 11.07 0.07 -18.59
CA PRO A 57 10.02 0.16 -17.60
C PRO A 57 8.94 1.17 -18.04
N PRO A 58 7.76 1.14 -17.41
CA PRO A 58 6.77 2.18 -17.64
C PRO A 58 7.32 3.58 -17.31
N PRO A 59 6.81 4.63 -17.96
CA PRO A 59 7.33 5.98 -17.76
C PRO A 59 7.13 6.46 -16.32
N PHE A 60 8.20 6.94 -15.69
CA PHE A 60 8.16 7.48 -14.33
C PHE A 60 7.81 8.97 -14.33
N PRO A 61 7.01 9.43 -13.36
CA PRO A 61 6.76 10.86 -13.20
C PRO A 61 8.06 11.65 -12.95
N PRO A 62 8.26 12.80 -13.61
CA PRO A 62 9.54 13.52 -13.58
C PRO A 62 9.88 14.07 -12.19
N HIS A 63 8.87 14.42 -11.39
CA HIS A 63 8.99 15.00 -10.05
C HIS A 63 9.40 14.01 -8.97
N LEU A 64 9.51 12.72 -9.27
CA LEU A 64 9.97 11.72 -8.31
C LEU A 64 11.44 11.96 -7.93
N SER A 65 11.74 11.77 -6.65
CA SER A 65 13.13 11.80 -6.15
C SER A 65 13.96 10.69 -6.80
N PRO A 66 15.30 10.82 -6.83
CA PRO A 66 16.17 9.76 -7.33
C PRO A 66 15.93 8.41 -6.64
N GLU A 67 15.70 8.42 -5.32
CA GLU A 67 15.44 7.22 -4.52
C GLU A 67 14.10 6.58 -4.88
N ALA A 68 13.07 7.40 -5.13
CA ALA A 68 11.77 6.92 -5.58
C ALA A 68 11.86 6.29 -6.98
N LYS A 69 12.62 6.90 -7.90
CA LYS A 69 12.86 6.34 -9.24
C LYS A 69 13.60 5.01 -9.15
N HIS A 70 14.67 4.94 -8.35
CA HIS A 70 15.40 3.69 -8.13
C HIS A 70 14.53 2.60 -7.50
N PHE A 71 13.64 2.94 -6.56
CA PHE A 71 12.66 2.00 -6.02
C PHE A 71 11.73 1.43 -7.11
N LEU A 72 11.25 2.29 -8.03
CA LEU A 72 10.42 1.86 -9.17
C LEU A 72 11.20 0.98 -10.15
N GLU A 73 12.46 1.28 -10.42
CA GLU A 73 13.33 0.46 -11.29
C GLU A 73 13.41 -0.98 -10.77
N LEU A 74 13.55 -1.15 -9.45
CA LEU A 74 13.56 -2.46 -8.79
C LEU A 74 12.21 -3.20 -8.93
N CYS A 75 11.10 -2.46 -8.95
CA CYS A 75 9.76 -3.02 -9.11
C CYS A 75 9.50 -3.47 -10.57
N PHE A 76 10.02 -2.73 -11.55
CA PHE A 76 9.76 -2.94 -12.98
C PHE A 76 10.81 -3.78 -13.70
N ILE A 77 11.63 -4.55 -12.97
CA ILE A 77 12.48 -5.57 -13.56
C ILE A 77 11.59 -6.62 -14.26
N ARG A 78 11.80 -6.79 -15.56
CA ARG A 78 11.00 -7.68 -16.41
C ARG A 78 11.10 -9.14 -15.98
N ASP A 79 12.32 -9.63 -15.78
CA ASP A 79 12.56 -11.01 -15.33
C ASP A 79 12.04 -11.19 -13.90
N PRO A 80 11.00 -12.03 -13.68
CA PRO A 80 10.39 -12.21 -12.36
C PRO A 80 11.37 -12.74 -11.30
N ASN A 81 12.41 -13.48 -11.72
CA ASN A 81 13.40 -14.05 -10.81
C ASN A 81 14.45 -13.03 -10.35
N ARG A 82 14.62 -11.95 -11.12
CA ARG A 82 15.53 -10.85 -10.81
C ARG A 82 14.82 -9.64 -10.19
N ARG A 83 13.49 -9.61 -10.26
CA ARG A 83 12.66 -8.56 -9.66
C ARG A 83 12.83 -8.56 -8.15
N ALA A 84 12.95 -7.37 -7.57
CA ALA A 84 13.21 -7.22 -6.14
C ALA A 84 12.11 -7.90 -5.31
N ARG A 85 12.49 -8.44 -4.15
CA ARG A 85 11.52 -8.99 -3.20
C ARG A 85 11.02 -7.90 -2.27
N VAL A 86 9.90 -8.18 -1.60
CA VAL A 86 9.33 -7.28 -0.57
C VAL A 86 10.39 -6.93 0.48
N ASP A 87 11.19 -7.90 0.93
CA ASP A 87 12.22 -7.66 1.95
C ASP A 87 13.31 -6.70 1.48
N ASP A 88 13.66 -6.73 0.19
CA ASP A 88 14.65 -5.81 -0.40
C ASP A 88 14.08 -4.40 -0.48
N LEU A 89 12.83 -4.28 -0.92
CA LEU A 89 12.11 -3.00 -1.02
C LEU A 89 11.90 -2.36 0.35
N LEU A 90 11.58 -3.14 1.39
CA LEU A 90 11.40 -2.63 2.77
C LEU A 90 12.69 -2.05 3.36
N ARG A 91 13.86 -2.52 2.90
CA ARG A 91 15.17 -2.00 3.33
C ARG A 91 15.66 -0.84 2.46
N HIS A 92 14.92 -0.51 1.40
CA HIS A 92 15.33 0.52 0.46
C HIS A 92 15.37 1.91 1.13
N PRO A 93 16.40 2.74 0.88
CA PRO A 93 16.54 4.07 1.49
C PRO A 93 15.31 4.97 1.34
N PHE A 94 14.56 4.82 0.24
CA PHE A 94 13.29 5.53 0.00
C PHE A 94 12.30 5.40 1.18
N LEU A 95 12.28 4.27 1.89
CA LEU A 95 11.36 4.03 3.00
C LEU A 95 11.95 4.38 4.39
N ASN A 96 13.27 4.54 4.47
CA ASN A 96 14.02 4.66 5.73
C ASN A 96 14.36 6.11 6.14
N ASP A 97 13.74 7.13 5.53
CA ASP A 97 14.05 8.52 5.86
C ASP A 97 13.44 8.95 7.23
N GLU A 98 14.27 9.23 8.22
CA GLU A 98 13.88 9.50 9.62
C GLU A 98 13.25 10.90 9.85
N LYS A 99 13.11 11.74 8.82
CA LYS A 99 12.80 13.18 8.97
C LYS A 99 11.31 13.57 9.12
N LEU A 100 10.43 12.74 9.70
CA LEU A 100 8.98 13.06 9.82
C LEU A 100 8.47 13.15 11.28
N PRO A 101 7.84 14.27 11.72
CA PRO A 101 7.40 14.49 13.10
C PRO A 101 6.07 13.76 13.41
N THR A 102 5.98 13.02 14.51
CA THR A 102 4.92 12.01 14.76
C THR A 102 4.17 12.09 16.10
N LYS A 103 4.19 13.21 16.84
CA LYS A 103 3.52 13.30 18.16
C LYS A 103 2.34 14.27 18.18
N ASP A 104 1.30 13.86 18.90
CA ASP A 104 0.00 14.47 19.17
C ASP A 104 -1.05 14.31 18.09
N LEU A 105 -2.19 13.66 18.40
CA LEU A 105 -3.56 14.01 17.97
C LEU A 105 -4.60 12.87 18.20
N THR A 106 -5.69 13.22 18.89
CA THR A 106 -6.89 12.39 19.17
C THR A 106 -8.14 13.25 19.00
N ILE A 107 -9.17 12.81 18.26
CA ILE A 107 -10.47 13.52 18.13
C ILE A 107 -11.63 12.51 17.88
N ASP A 108 -12.88 13.00 17.94
CA ASP A 108 -14.20 12.37 17.79
C ASP A 108 -14.88 12.73 16.44
N LEU A 109 -15.85 11.92 15.97
CA LEU A 109 -16.05 11.55 14.55
C LEU A 109 -17.49 11.76 14.02
N SER A 110 -18.29 12.68 14.57
CA SER A 110 -19.74 12.73 14.30
C SER A 110 -20.30 13.92 13.50
N LEU A 111 -19.51 14.69 12.75
CA LEU A 111 -20.05 15.77 11.91
C LEU A 111 -19.51 15.68 10.47
N ARG A 112 -20.43 15.70 9.48
CA ARG A 112 -20.17 16.06 8.07
C ARG A 112 -19.71 17.53 7.97
N ALA A 113 -18.63 17.86 8.66
CA ALA A 113 -17.99 19.16 8.68
C ALA A 113 -16.65 19.05 7.95
N ASN A 114 -16.46 19.94 6.99
CA ASN A 114 -15.23 20.26 6.27
C ASN A 114 -13.99 19.50 6.79
N LEU A 115 -13.64 18.36 6.16
CA LEU A 115 -12.51 17.52 6.58
C LEU A 115 -11.21 18.33 6.65
N ASP A 116 -11.08 19.41 5.90
CA ASP A 116 -9.90 20.28 5.95
C ASP A 116 -9.73 21.00 7.30
N ALA A 117 -10.81 21.18 8.08
CA ALA A 117 -10.80 21.80 9.40
C ALA A 117 -10.54 20.79 10.54
N VAL A 118 -10.44 19.50 10.20
CA VAL A 118 -10.30 18.41 11.17
C VAL A 118 -8.81 18.12 11.39
N PRO A 119 -8.30 18.15 12.63
CA PRO A 119 -6.86 17.98 12.85
C PRO A 119 -6.29 16.60 12.41
N PRO A 120 -5.09 16.52 11.79
CA PRO A 120 -4.75 15.42 10.85
C PRO A 120 -4.79 13.97 11.39
N PRO A 121 -4.32 13.65 12.59
CA PRO A 121 -4.34 12.26 13.08
C PRO A 121 -5.68 11.74 13.52
N ILE A 122 -6.69 12.60 13.67
CA ILE A 122 -8.03 12.07 13.68
C ILE A 122 -8.48 11.68 12.28
N ILE A 123 -8.20 12.49 11.26
CA ILE A 123 -8.48 12.17 9.85
C ILE A 123 -7.81 10.85 9.46
N LEU A 124 -6.56 10.64 9.86
CA LEU A 124 -5.85 9.38 9.61
C LEU A 124 -6.52 8.18 10.27
N LYS A 125 -7.09 8.38 11.46
CA LYS A 125 -7.85 7.35 12.17
C LYS A 125 -9.22 7.10 11.54
N ILE A 126 -9.88 8.12 10.99
CA ILE A 126 -11.07 7.96 10.14
C ILE A 126 -10.70 7.11 8.92
N PHE A 127 -9.60 7.44 8.26
CA PHE A 127 -9.14 6.77 7.05
C PHE A 127 -8.76 5.31 7.28
N SER A 128 -8.22 4.95 8.45
CA SER A 128 -7.93 3.54 8.78
C SER A 128 -9.17 2.65 8.89
N TYR A 129 -10.36 3.23 9.07
CA TYR A 129 -11.62 2.48 9.16
C TYR A 129 -12.41 2.42 7.85
N LEU A 130 -12.01 3.19 6.82
CA LEU A 130 -12.72 3.25 5.54
C LEU A 130 -12.19 2.21 4.53
N PRO A 131 -13.07 1.58 3.72
CA PRO A 131 -12.67 0.80 2.55
C PRO A 131 -11.87 1.64 1.56
N PHE A 132 -10.94 0.98 0.85
CA PHE A 132 -10.02 1.64 -0.08
C PHE A 132 -10.73 2.45 -1.18
N ASP A 133 -11.83 1.93 -1.71
CA ASP A 133 -12.63 2.60 -2.74
C ASP A 133 -13.26 3.91 -2.26
N ASP A 134 -13.53 4.03 -0.95
CA ASP A 134 -14.08 5.23 -0.34
C ASP A 134 -13.00 6.28 -0.08
N LEU A 135 -11.77 5.86 0.20
CA LEU A 135 -10.61 6.75 0.39
C LEU A 135 -10.22 7.47 -0.92
N ILE A 136 -10.31 6.79 -2.05
CA ILE A 136 -10.02 7.38 -3.37
C ILE A 136 -11.00 8.51 -3.69
N ARG A 137 -12.28 8.34 -3.34
CA ARG A 137 -13.34 9.33 -3.56
C ARG A 137 -13.14 10.61 -2.73
N LEU A 138 -12.46 10.50 -1.59
CA LEU A 138 -12.15 11.62 -0.68
C LEU A 138 -11.05 12.57 -1.20
N SER A 139 -10.29 12.19 -2.22
CA SER A 139 -9.29 13.05 -2.89
C SER A 139 -9.86 14.37 -3.42
N SER A 140 -11.12 14.35 -3.84
CA SER A 140 -11.83 15.53 -4.31
C SER A 140 -12.20 16.52 -3.18
N VAL A 141 -12.31 16.05 -1.94
CA VAL A 141 -12.93 16.80 -0.83
C VAL A 141 -11.96 17.12 0.31
N CYS A 142 -10.82 16.43 0.42
CA CYS A 142 -9.87 16.60 1.54
C CYS A 142 -8.45 16.91 1.06
N LYS A 143 -7.97 18.13 1.34
CA LYS A 143 -6.61 18.58 1.01
C LYS A 143 -5.55 17.81 1.78
N THR A 144 -5.85 17.43 3.01
CA THR A 144 -4.97 16.63 3.87
C THR A 144 -4.73 15.25 3.27
N TRP A 145 -5.78 14.58 2.79
CA TRP A 145 -5.63 13.31 2.06
C TRP A 145 -4.78 13.48 0.80
N ARG A 146 -5.02 14.56 0.04
CA ARG A 146 -4.24 14.90 -1.15
C ARG A 146 -2.74 15.09 -0.83
N ALA A 147 -2.43 15.73 0.30
CA ALA A 147 -1.07 15.91 0.78
C ALA A 147 -0.43 14.58 1.24
N ILE A 148 -1.17 13.74 1.97
CA ILE A 148 -0.72 12.41 2.42
C ILE A 148 -0.49 11.47 1.23
N SER A 149 -1.35 11.50 0.21
CA SER A 149 -1.17 10.69 -1.01
C SER A 149 -0.02 11.21 -1.88
N ALA A 150 0.26 12.52 -1.84
CA ALA A 150 1.38 13.12 -2.54
C ALA A 150 2.74 12.77 -1.88
N GLU A 151 2.75 12.57 -0.56
CA GLU A 151 3.90 12.09 0.21
C GLU A 151 3.74 10.60 0.55
N GLY A 152 3.89 9.72 -0.45
CA GLY A 152 3.61 8.28 -0.35
C GLY A 152 4.31 7.52 0.81
N SER A 153 5.31 8.10 1.46
CA SER A 153 6.00 7.54 2.63
C SER A 153 5.16 7.54 3.92
N LEU A 154 4.23 8.49 4.08
CA LEU A 154 3.39 8.62 5.28
C LEU A 154 2.31 7.52 5.34
N TRP A 155 1.73 7.17 4.19
CA TRP A 155 0.70 6.14 4.08
C TRP A 155 1.23 4.73 4.33
N VAL A 156 2.41 4.40 3.79
CA VAL A 156 3.07 3.10 4.00
C VAL A 156 3.36 2.87 5.49
N ARG A 157 3.80 3.91 6.21
CA ARG A 157 4.08 3.83 7.64
C ARG A 157 2.81 3.61 8.47
N LEU A 158 1.70 4.25 8.10
CA LEU A 158 0.40 4.04 8.76
C LEU A 158 -0.13 2.63 8.53
N TRP A 159 -0.04 2.12 7.30
CA TRP A 159 -0.43 0.76 6.97
C TRP A 159 0.41 -0.27 7.73
N VAL A 160 1.73 -0.11 7.77
CA VAL A 160 2.64 -1.02 8.50
C VAL A 160 2.33 -1.02 10.01
N LYS A 161 2.03 0.14 10.58
CA LYS A 161 1.63 0.26 12.00
C LYS A 161 0.29 -0.44 12.26
N GLU A 162 -0.70 -0.26 11.40
CA GLU A 162 -2.02 -0.91 11.48
C GLU A 162 -1.91 -2.44 11.36
N LEU A 163 -1.08 -2.95 10.44
CA LEU A 163 -0.79 -4.40 10.34
C LEU A 163 -0.11 -4.94 11.60
N GLY A 164 0.79 -4.16 12.20
CA GLY A 164 1.45 -4.51 13.46
C GLY A 164 0.49 -4.59 14.64
N GLU A 165 -0.45 -3.65 14.75
CA GLU A 165 -1.48 -3.66 15.80
C GLU A 165 -2.49 -4.78 15.62
N ARG A 166 -2.87 -5.10 14.37
CA ARG A 166 -3.75 -6.24 14.05
C ARG A 166 -3.10 -7.58 14.39
N LYS A 167 -1.79 -7.75 14.13
CA LYS A 167 -1.04 -8.94 14.56
C LYS A 167 -1.03 -9.09 16.08
N LYS A 168 -0.70 -8.03 16.82
CA LYS A 168 -0.71 -8.05 18.30
C LYS A 168 -2.10 -8.34 18.86
N GLY A 169 -3.16 -7.83 18.22
CA GLY A 169 -4.55 -8.12 18.57
C GLY A 169 -4.94 -9.58 18.32
N GLY A 170 -4.44 -10.17 17.23
CA GLY A 170 -4.60 -11.59 16.90
C GLY A 170 -3.91 -12.50 17.90
N GLU A 171 -2.64 -12.24 18.21
CA GLU A 171 -1.84 -12.99 19.18
C GLU A 171 -2.47 -12.98 20.58
N LYS A 172 -2.91 -11.81 21.06
CA LYS A 172 -3.62 -11.70 22.35
C LYS A 172 -4.94 -12.47 22.39
N ARG A 173 -5.65 -12.56 21.26
CA ARG A 173 -6.90 -13.33 21.18
C ARG A 173 -6.62 -14.83 21.19
N GLU A 174 -5.56 -15.27 20.51
CA GLU A 174 -5.16 -16.66 20.45
C GLU A 174 -4.63 -17.16 21.81
N GLU A 175 -3.86 -16.34 22.51
CA GLU A 175 -3.37 -16.63 23.86
C GLU A 175 -4.53 -16.83 24.86
N ARG A 176 -5.52 -15.92 24.86
CA ARG A 176 -6.73 -16.07 25.69
C ARG A 176 -7.57 -17.30 25.31
N ALA A 177 -7.58 -17.69 24.04
CA ALA A 177 -8.28 -18.90 23.60
C ALA A 177 -7.56 -20.18 24.08
N ARG A 178 -6.22 -20.19 24.08
CA ARG A 178 -5.41 -21.29 24.62
C ARG A 178 -5.57 -21.43 26.13
N GLU A 179 -5.62 -20.33 26.86
CA GLU A 179 -5.84 -20.31 28.31
C GLU A 179 -7.21 -20.90 28.68
N ARG A 180 -8.30 -20.46 28.03
CA ARG A 180 -9.65 -21.02 28.24
C ARG A 180 -9.74 -22.51 27.90
N ARG A 181 -9.02 -22.98 26.89
CA ARG A 181 -8.95 -24.42 26.56
C ARG A 181 -8.27 -25.21 27.68
N ARG A 182 -7.17 -24.70 28.23
CA ARG A 182 -6.46 -25.31 29.37
C ARG A 182 -7.36 -25.37 30.62
N GLU A 183 -8.06 -24.29 30.93
CA GLU A 183 -9.00 -24.26 32.07
C GLU A 183 -10.16 -25.26 31.89
N ARG A 184 -10.66 -25.44 30.66
CA ARG A 184 -11.73 -26.40 30.37
C ARG A 184 -11.26 -27.84 30.52
N SER A 185 -10.08 -28.18 30.00
CA SER A 185 -9.48 -29.51 30.19
C SER A 185 -9.22 -29.82 31.67
N GLN A 186 -8.71 -28.86 32.45
CA GLN A 186 -8.50 -29.04 33.89
C GLN A 186 -9.80 -29.19 34.70
N ARG A 187 -10.93 -28.65 34.22
CA ARG A 187 -12.25 -28.83 34.86
C ARG A 187 -12.89 -30.17 34.49
N GLU A 188 -12.64 -30.68 33.29
CA GLU A 188 -13.10 -32.00 32.84
C GLU A 188 -12.33 -33.12 33.52
N GLU A 189 -11.03 -32.94 33.77
CA GLU A 189 -10.17 -33.93 34.45
C GLU A 189 -10.38 -33.98 35.98
N LYS A 190 -11.02 -32.95 36.56
CA LYS A 190 -11.42 -32.90 37.98
C LYS A 190 -12.85 -33.39 38.25
N ARG A 191 -13.59 -33.80 37.21
CA ARG A 191 -14.95 -34.36 37.31
C ARG A 191 -14.91 -35.88 37.17
#